data_AF-A0A3N4MT06-F1
#
_entry.id   AF-A0A3N4MT06-F1
#
_cell.length_a   1.000
_cell.length_b   1.000
_cell.length_c   1.000
_cell.angle_alpha   90.00
_cell.angle_beta   90.00
_cell.angle_gamma   90.00
#
_symmetry.space_group_name_H-M   'P 1'
#
loop_
_entity.id
_entity.type
_entity.pdbx_description
1 polymer ?
#
loop_
_entity_poly.entity_id
_entity_poly.type
_entity_poly.pdbx_seq_one_letter_code
_entity_poly.pdbx_strand_id
1 'polypeptide(L)' 'MGLSDIIKNPATGKVSHSKLWANVACAAATYKFVAAPDAPSEIWAVYLGVVGGYAVARSYVSVKRQEAENAASEAD' A
#
# COMPACT_ATOMS: atom_id res chain seq x y z
N MET A 1 18.25 -5.43 -8.01
CA MET A 1 17.11 -4.72 -7.37
C MET A 1 17.39 -3.24 -7.45
N GLY A 2 16.78 -2.54 -8.40
CA GLY A 2 16.92 -1.09 -8.50
C GLY A 2 15.94 -0.41 -7.56
N LEU A 3 16.26 0.79 -7.06
CA LEU A 3 15.34 1.61 -6.26
C LEU A 3 13.96 1.80 -6.96
N SER A 4 13.95 1.67 -8.29
CA SER A 4 12.77 1.65 -9.14
C SER A 4 11.81 0.47 -8.92
N ASP A 5 12.25 -0.68 -8.38
CA ASP A 5 11.41 -1.84 -8.06
C ASP A 5 10.50 -1.60 -6.84
N ILE A 6 10.84 -0.61 -5.99
CA ILE A 6 10.04 -0.22 -4.83
C ILE A 6 8.72 0.44 -5.26
N ILE A 7 8.72 1.07 -6.44
CA ILE A 7 7.62 1.88 -6.96
C ILE A 7 6.93 1.20 -8.16
N LYS A 8 7.68 0.37 -8.90
CA LYS A 8 7.21 -0.31 -10.11
C LYS A 8 6.82 -1.75 -9.82
N ASN A 9 5.81 -2.24 -10.50
CA ASN A 9 5.41 -3.63 -10.42
C ASN A 9 6.40 -4.50 -11.24
N PRO A 10 7.09 -5.49 -10.64
CA PRO A 10 8.12 -6.27 -11.34
C PRO A 10 7.59 -7.08 -12.53
N ALA A 11 6.29 -7.41 -12.56
CA ALA A 11 5.65 -8.13 -13.66
C ALA A 11 5.27 -7.25 -14.87
N THR A 12 5.14 -5.93 -14.70
CA THR A 12 4.62 -5.04 -15.76
C THR A 12 5.42 -3.76 -15.98
N GLY A 13 6.41 -3.46 -15.14
CA GLY A 13 7.24 -2.25 -15.21
C GLY A 13 6.50 -0.93 -14.92
N LYS A 14 5.18 -0.98 -14.69
CA LYS A 14 4.32 0.18 -14.43
C LYS A 14 4.34 0.57 -12.95
N VAL A 15 4.30 1.87 -12.69
CA VAL A 15 4.13 2.43 -11.34
C VAL A 15 2.81 1.92 -10.77
N SER A 16 2.88 1.15 -9.69
CA SER A 16 1.67 0.66 -9.02
C SER A 16 1.21 1.72 -8.03
N HIS A 17 0.03 2.29 -8.27
CA HIS A 17 -0.53 3.33 -7.40
C HIS A 17 -0.57 2.87 -5.93
N SER A 18 -0.88 1.60 -5.64
CA SER A 18 -0.82 1.07 -4.27
C SER A 18 0.58 1.08 -3.66
N LYS A 19 1.60 0.67 -4.43
CA LYS A 19 2.99 0.61 -3.95
C LYS A 19 3.58 2.01 -3.80
N LEU A 20 3.26 2.93 -4.72
CA LEU A 20 3.65 4.33 -4.63
C LEU A 20 3.07 4.97 -3.35
N TRP A 21 1.77 4.78 -3.10
CA TRP A 21 1.11 5.36 -1.93
C TRP A 21 1.66 4.79 -0.61
N ALA A 22 1.93 3.48 -0.55
CA ALA A 22 2.54 2.87 0.64
C ALA A 22 3.90 3.51 0.99
N ASN A 23 4.76 3.77 -0.01
CA ASN A 23 6.04 4.44 0.20
C ASN A 23 5.88 5.92 0.57
N VAL A 24 4.95 6.64 -0.05
CA VAL A 24 4.63 8.03 0.28
C VAL A 24 4.12 8.16 1.72
N ALA A 25 3.27 7.23 2.16
CA ALA A 25 2.78 7.19 3.54
C ALA A 25 3.89 6.91 4.54
N CYS A 26 4.79 5.98 4.22
CA CYS A 26 5.95 5.66 5.04
C CYS A 26 6.89 6.89 5.14
N ALA A 27 7.18 7.54 4.01
CA ALA A 27 8.00 8.76 3.97
C ALA A 27 7.37 9.92 4.76
N ALA A 28 6.05 10.12 4.65
CA ALA A 28 5.32 11.12 5.42
C ALA A 28 5.37 10.85 6.93
N ALA A 29 5.22 9.58 7.34
CA ALA A 29 5.33 9.17 8.73
C ALA A 29 6.75 9.38 9.28
N THR A 30 7.79 9.00 8.52
CA THR A 30 9.19 9.24 8.88
C THR A 30 9.50 10.74 8.96
N TYR A 31 9.01 11.54 8.01
CA TYR A 31 9.18 12.99 8.04
C TYR A 31 8.56 13.61 9.30
N LYS A 32 7.39 13.14 9.75
CA LYS A 32 6.79 13.61 11.01
C LYS A 32 7.72 13.39 12.20
N PHE A 33 8.27 12.20 12.35
CA PHE A 33 9.17 11.87 13.45
C PHE A 33 10.40 12.78 13.50
N VAL A 34 10.83 13.31 12.36
CA VAL A 34 12.03 14.14 12.25
C VAL A 34 11.73 15.64 12.32
N ALA A 35 10.66 16.11 11.67
CA ALA A 35 10.44 17.54 11.41
C ALA A 35 9.33 18.18 12.25
N ALA A 36 8.43 17.40 12.85
CA ALA A 36 7.29 17.93 13.60
C ALA A 36 6.99 17.09 14.85
N PRO A 37 7.88 17.09 15.85
CA PRO A 37 7.69 16.33 17.09
C PRO A 37 6.43 16.78 17.86
N ASP A 38 6.05 18.05 17.72
CA ASP A 38 4.94 18.66 18.47
C ASP A 38 3.56 18.46 17.80
N ALA A 39 3.51 17.81 16.63
CA ALA A 39 2.26 17.60 15.92
C ALA A 39 1.40 16.53 16.63
N PRO A 40 0.09 16.81 16.88
CA PRO A 40 -0.79 15.93 17.64
C PRO A 40 -0.83 14.53 17.02
N SER A 41 -0.63 13.51 17.86
CA SER A 41 -0.53 12.11 17.46
C SER A 41 -1.84 11.59 16.85
N GLU A 42 -2.99 12.16 17.23
CA GLU A 42 -4.30 11.74 16.71
C GLU A 42 -4.43 11.95 15.20
N ILE A 43 -3.96 13.09 14.67
CA ILE A 43 -4.05 13.37 13.22
C ILE A 43 -3.27 12.33 12.42
N TRP A 44 -2.11 11.92 12.93
CA TRP A 44 -1.28 10.91 12.29
C TRP A 44 -1.81 9.50 12.45
N ALA A 45 -2.40 9.18 13.59
CA ALA A 45 -3.11 7.92 13.79
C ALA A 45 -4.30 7.78 12.84
N VAL A 46 -5.07 8.87 12.63
CA VAL A 46 -6.16 8.91 11.65
C VAL A 46 -5.63 8.74 10.23
N TYR A 47 -4.57 9.48 9.85
CA TYR A 47 -3.96 9.36 8.52
C TYR A 47 -3.44 7.94 8.25
N LEU A 48 -2.67 7.36 9.18
CA LEU A 48 -2.16 5.99 9.06
C LEU A 48 -3.27 4.95 9.11
N GLY A 49 -4.33 5.17 9.88
CA GLY A 49 -5.51 4.32 9.92
C GLY A 49 -6.25 4.30 8.58
N VAL A 50 -6.46 5.45 7.96
CA VAL A 50 -7.14 5.56 6.64
C VAL A 50 -6.28 4.93 5.55
N VAL A 51 -4.99 5.26 5.50
CA VAL A 51 -4.07 4.76 4.46
C VAL A 51 -3.82 3.27 4.63
N GLY A 52 -3.56 2.81 5.86
CA GLY A 52 -3.40 1.40 6.20
C GLY A 52 -4.67 0.60 5.92
N GLY A 53 -5.83 1.12 6.33
CA GLY A 53 -7.13 0.51 6.07
C GLY A 53 -7.42 0.36 4.58
N TYR A 54 -7.15 1.39 3.77
CA TYR A 54 -7.28 1.31 2.32
C TYR A 54 -6.36 0.25 1.70
N ALA A 55 -5.10 0.19 2.14
CA ALA A 55 -4.14 -0.80 1.65
C ALA A 55 -4.60 -2.23 1.96
N VAL A 56 -5.02 -2.49 3.20
CA VAL A 56 -5.51 -3.81 3.65
C VAL A 56 -6.77 -4.21 2.87
N ALA A 57 -7.77 -3.33 2.79
CA ALA A 57 -9.01 -3.61 2.08
C ALA A 57 -8.76 -3.93 0.59
N ARG A 58 -7.88 -3.15 -0.06
CA ARG A 58 -7.51 -3.38 -1.46
C ARG A 58 -6.80 -4.73 -1.65
N SER A 59 -5.86 -5.08 -0.78
CA SER A 59 -5.19 -6.38 -0.84
C SER A 59 -6.16 -7.54 -0.60
N TYR A 60 -7.09 -7.39 0.33
CA TYR A 60 -8.11 -8.40 0.62
C TYR A 60 -8.99 -8.68 -0.61
N VAL A 61 -9.49 -7.62 -1.26
CA VAL A 61 -10.28 -7.75 -2.48
C VAL A 61 -9.47 -8.43 -3.60
N SER A 62 -8.18 -8.10 -3.73
CA SER A 62 -7.33 -8.73 -4.75
C SER A 62 -7.13 -10.23 -4.52
N VAL A 63 -6.94 -10.65 -3.26
CA VAL A 63 -6.81 -12.07 -2.90
C VAL A 63 -8.12 -12.81 -3.17
N LYS A 64 -9.26 -12.26 -2.75
CA LYS A 64 -10.57 -12.87 -3.03
C LYS A 64 -10.87 -13.03 -4.51
N ARG A 65 -10.43 -12.08 -5.33
CA ARG A 65 -10.55 -12.20 -6.78
C ARG A 65 -9.68 -13.31 -7.35
N GLN A 66 -8.43 -13.44 -6.90
CA GLN A 66 -7.54 -14.52 -7.32
C GLN A 66 -8.06 -15.90 -6.90
N GLU A 67 -8.60 -16.03 -5.68
CA GLU A 67 -9.25 -17.27 -5.22
C GLU A 67 -10.41 -17.68 -6.13
N ALA A 68 -11.25 -16.73 -6.53
CA ALA A 68 -12.38 -16.98 -7.43
C ALA A 68 -11.93 -17.36 -8.85
N GLU A 69 -10.91 -16.68 -9.39
CA GLU A 69 -10.34 -16.99 -10.71
C GLU A 69 -9.71 -18.41 -10.73
N ASN A 70 -8.99 -18.79 -9.67
CA ASN A 70 -8.41 -20.14 -9.55
C ASN A 70 -9.49 -21.23 -9.44
N ALA A 71 -10.53 -21.01 -8.63
CA ALA A 71 -11.62 -21.97 -8.47
C ALA A 71 -12.38 -22.21 -9.78
N ALA A 72 -12.54 -21.17 -10.62
CA ALA A 72 -13.13 -21.32 -11.95
C ALA A 72 -12.24 -22.14 -12.88
N SER A 73 -10.91 -21.97 -12.80
CA SER A 73 -9.96 -22.73 -13.64
C SER A 73 -9.83 -24.21 -13.28
N GLU A 74 -10.14 -24.61 -12.04
CA GLU A 74 -10.17 -26.02 -11.62
C GLU A 74 -11.50 -26.71 -11.95
N ALA A 75 -12.53 -25.95 -12.32
CA ALA A 75 -13.86 -26.46 -12.66
C ALA A 75 -14.08 -26.69 -14.17
N ASP A 76 -13.17 -26.19 -15.02
CA ASP A 76 -13.06 -26.46 -16.47
C ASP A 76 -12.06 -27.59 -16.74
#